data_AF-A0A6G0RQM8-F1
#
_entry.id   AF-A0A6G0RQM8-F1
#
_cell.length_a   1.000
_cell.length_b   1.000
_cell.length_c   1.000
_cell.angle_alpha   90.00
_cell.angle_beta   90.00
_cell.angle_gamma   90.00
#
_symmetry.space_group_name_H-M   'P 1'
#
loop_
_entity.id
_entity.type
_entity.pdbx_description
1 polymer ?
#
loop_
_entity_poly.entity_id
_entity_poly.type
_entity_poly.pdbx_seq_one_letter_code
_entity_poly.pdbx_strand_id
1 'polypeptide(L)'
;MGFMCGGAWRGAARIQGFQATSIIDSYELQSTITELIFHLRLSWWNFKRWGFLSKWWPALQGRILYKKIERLDDAWAEHKFQLQVELPKRYESSSYRQGFALNEDDEAEFRLRMQRVREALALLAAVAHVDPKGWKHLLREKCRVKMGKKGEEKYEKEVPVEFVLKFDLNENKKTKGDESLGLDLLLFFDTSHHTEPSRDYVRALAKIAKMDESLKPPRQPGVDSEVPVRVHYSQDTKNAALKLNNISKAEKVILERWSSLEQEPVTAKTLRCTFVLQPMIALCDNGGCDAKMVKTMQTLLADNVWFSQLDCILIAQMTPRG
;
A
#
# COMPACT_ATOMS: atom_id res chain seq x y z
N MET A 1 17.44 1.30 94.91
CA MET A 1 16.09 1.27 95.53
C MET A 1 15.19 2.05 94.58
N GLY A 2 14.47 1.41 93.65
CA GLY A 2 13.28 0.58 93.86
C GLY A 2 12.06 1.49 93.74
N PHE A 3 10.97 1.21 93.01
CA PHE A 3 10.47 0.04 92.30
C PHE A 3 9.31 0.53 91.38
N MET A 4 9.06 -0.18 90.27
CA MET A 4 7.78 -0.44 89.57
C MET A 4 6.73 0.67 89.34
N CYS A 5 6.27 0.86 88.09
CA CYS A 5 5.09 0.16 87.52
C CYS A 5 4.68 0.66 86.12
N GLY A 6 4.41 -0.29 85.22
CA GLY A 6 3.21 -0.39 84.38
C GLY A 6 2.78 0.75 83.43
N GLY A 7 2.76 0.45 82.12
CA GLY A 7 2.00 1.21 81.13
C GLY A 7 2.12 0.65 79.72
N ALA A 8 1.22 -0.28 79.35
CA ALA A 8 1.12 -0.84 78.01
C ALA A 8 0.37 0.12 77.07
N TRP A 9 0.91 0.42 75.89
CA TRP A 9 0.13 0.80 74.71
C TRP A 9 0.74 0.23 73.43
N ARG A 10 -0.10 -0.43 72.64
CA ARG A 10 0.19 -1.06 71.35
C ARG A 10 0.38 0.02 70.28
N GLY A 11 1.32 -0.20 69.36
CA GLY A 11 1.44 0.56 68.12
C GLY A 11 2.37 -0.16 67.15
N ALA A 12 1.77 -0.82 66.17
CA ALA A 12 2.44 -1.67 65.19
C ALA A 12 3.24 -0.88 64.14
N ALA A 13 4.08 -1.64 63.43
CA ALA A 13 4.68 -1.40 62.11
C ALA A 13 6.17 -1.00 62.09
N ARG A 14 7.00 -2.01 61.82
CA ARG A 14 8.25 -1.82 61.06
C ARG A 14 8.51 -3.06 60.20
N ILE A 15 8.12 -2.98 58.93
CA ILE A 15 8.47 -3.96 57.90
C ILE A 15 9.96 -3.78 57.60
N GLN A 16 10.74 -4.82 57.88
CA GLN A 16 12.12 -4.96 57.42
C GLN A 16 12.14 -5.34 55.93
N GLY A 17 13.07 -4.72 55.22
CA GLY A 17 13.89 -5.37 54.20
C GLY A 17 13.20 -5.79 52.91
N PHE A 18 13.35 -4.96 51.86
CA PHE A 18 13.64 -5.47 50.52
C PHE A 18 14.39 -4.38 49.74
N GLN A 19 15.72 -4.47 49.73
CA GLN A 19 16.52 -3.83 48.69
C GLN A 19 16.34 -4.66 47.42
N ALA A 20 15.56 -4.17 46.47
CA ALA A 20 15.61 -4.61 45.09
C ALA A 20 16.26 -3.46 44.29
N THR A 21 17.54 -3.63 43.99
CA THR A 21 18.28 -2.82 43.03
C THR A 21 17.57 -2.87 41.68
N SER A 22 16.89 -1.78 41.31
CA SER A 22 16.62 -1.45 39.90
C SER A 22 17.05 -0.01 39.67
N ILE A 23 18.37 0.20 39.61
CA ILE A 23 18.89 1.34 38.88
C ILE A 23 18.72 0.96 37.41
N ILE A 24 17.55 1.26 36.84
CA ILE A 24 17.44 1.43 35.40
C ILE A 24 18.30 2.66 35.11
N ASP A 25 19.37 2.49 34.33
CA ASP A 25 20.34 3.54 34.07
C ASP A 25 19.64 4.84 33.64
N SER A 26 19.94 5.94 34.34
CA SER A 26 19.28 7.23 34.11
C SER A 26 19.47 7.71 32.65
N TYR A 27 20.52 7.25 31.99
CA TYR A 27 20.80 7.47 30.57
C TYR A 27 19.82 6.75 29.65
N GLU A 28 19.43 5.50 29.95
CA GLU A 28 18.41 4.79 29.15
C GLU A 28 17.05 5.47 29.31
N LEU A 29 16.66 5.83 30.54
CA LEU A 29 15.41 6.56 30.81
C LEU A 29 15.40 7.94 30.13
N GLN A 30 16.51 8.71 30.22
CA GLN A 30 16.62 10.01 29.55
C GLN A 30 16.56 9.87 28.03
N SER A 31 17.30 8.91 27.46
CA SER A 31 17.27 8.59 26.02
C SER A 31 15.84 8.27 25.57
N THR A 32 15.15 7.39 26.30
CA THR A 32 13.77 6.99 26.00
C THR A 32 12.79 8.17 26.08
N ILE A 33 12.95 9.07 27.06
CA ILE A 33 12.11 10.27 27.20
C ILE A 33 12.38 11.27 26.06
N THR A 34 13.65 11.51 25.71
CA THR A 34 13.98 12.38 24.57
C THR A 34 13.46 11.83 23.25
N GLU A 35 13.52 10.51 23.06
CA GLU A 35 12.95 9.85 21.88
C GLU A 35 11.43 9.95 21.85
N LEU A 36 10.75 9.75 22.98
CA LEU A 36 9.30 9.94 23.09
C LEU A 36 8.90 11.38 22.78
N ILE A 37 9.61 12.37 23.31
CA ILE A 37 9.38 13.79 23.02
C ILE A 37 9.61 14.08 21.53
N PHE A 38 10.67 13.53 20.94
CA PHE A 38 10.95 13.67 19.51
C PHE A 38 9.83 13.04 18.67
N HIS A 39 9.40 11.82 18.98
CA HIS A 39 8.30 11.15 18.30
C HIS A 39 6.97 11.89 18.46
N LEU A 40 6.66 12.40 19.65
CA LEU A 40 5.46 13.19 19.90
C LEU A 40 5.51 14.52 19.14
N ARG A 41 6.66 15.20 19.09
CA ARG A 41 6.84 16.42 18.31
C ARG A 41 6.75 16.16 16.81
N LEU A 42 7.37 15.11 16.30
CA LEU A 42 7.33 14.74 14.89
C LEU A 42 5.92 14.31 14.46
N SER A 43 5.24 13.56 15.32
CA SER A 43 3.83 13.15 15.14
C SER A 43 2.91 14.37 15.14
N TRP A 44 3.06 15.28 16.09
CA TRP A 44 2.26 16.49 16.18
C TRP A 44 2.52 17.46 15.01
N TRP A 45 3.79 17.58 14.59
CA TRP A 45 4.18 18.41 13.46
C TRP A 45 3.65 17.85 12.14
N ASN A 46 3.77 16.54 11.90
CA ASN A 46 3.18 15.88 10.73
C ASN A 46 1.65 15.91 10.77
N PHE A 47 1.03 15.79 11.94
CA PHE A 47 -0.41 15.93 12.11
C PHE A 47 -0.90 17.32 11.72
N LYS A 48 -0.20 18.38 12.12
CA LYS A 48 -0.53 19.75 11.70
C LYS A 48 -0.25 19.99 10.22
N ARG A 49 0.88 19.49 9.70
CA ARG A 49 1.32 19.72 8.31
C ARG A 49 0.41 19.01 7.30
N TRP A 50 0.11 17.73 7.54
CA TRP A 50 -0.64 16.87 6.62
C TRP A 50 -2.10 16.62 7.06
N GLY A 51 -2.57 17.30 8.10
CA GLY A 51 -3.91 17.11 8.66
C GLY A 51 -5.05 17.39 7.67
N PHE A 52 -4.82 18.21 6.65
CA PHE A 52 -5.79 18.49 5.60
C PHE A 52 -6.09 17.27 4.69
N LEU A 53 -5.25 16.23 4.74
CA LEU A 53 -5.43 14.98 4.01
C LEU A 53 -6.28 13.95 4.79
N SER A 54 -6.73 14.29 6.01
CA SER A 54 -7.44 13.38 6.92
C SER A 54 -8.60 12.61 6.29
N LYS A 55 -9.33 13.21 5.36
CA LYS A 55 -10.47 12.59 4.67
C LYS A 55 -10.10 11.44 3.71
N TRP A 56 -8.83 11.34 3.30
CA TRP A 56 -8.37 10.32 2.36
C TRP A 56 -7.91 9.04 3.07
N TRP A 57 -7.47 9.16 4.32
CA TRP A 57 -6.94 8.03 5.09
C TRP A 57 -7.92 6.88 5.31
N PRO A 58 -9.22 7.12 5.56
CA PRO A 58 -10.19 6.04 5.64
C PRO A 58 -10.26 5.16 4.38
N ALA A 59 -9.97 5.71 3.19
CA ALA A 59 -9.96 4.93 1.96
C ALA A 59 -8.79 3.94 1.89
N LEU A 60 -7.65 4.27 2.52
CA LEU A 60 -6.41 3.48 2.48
C LEU A 60 -6.18 2.63 3.74
N GLN A 61 -6.88 2.93 4.83
CA GLN A 61 -6.66 2.28 6.10
C GLN A 61 -6.91 0.78 6.01
N GLY A 62 -5.89 -0.02 6.32
CA GLY A 62 -5.97 -1.48 6.23
C GLY A 62 -5.84 -2.06 4.82
N ARG A 63 -5.70 -1.23 3.77
CA ARG A 63 -5.48 -1.68 2.39
C ARG A 63 -4.01 -1.80 2.01
N ILE A 64 -3.13 -1.07 2.70
CA ILE A 64 -1.70 -1.05 2.39
C ILE A 64 -0.95 -1.99 3.35
N LEU A 65 -0.23 -2.94 2.77
CA LEU A 65 0.61 -3.90 3.47
C LEU A 65 2.07 -3.72 3.03
N TYR A 66 2.96 -3.47 3.97
CA TYR A 66 4.39 -3.49 3.71
C TYR A 66 4.92 -4.91 3.94
N LYS A 67 5.17 -5.65 2.87
CA LYS A 67 5.57 -7.06 2.93
C LYS A 67 6.99 -7.26 2.46
N LYS A 68 7.66 -8.25 3.05
CA LYS A 68 8.94 -8.72 2.55
C LYS A 68 8.71 -9.43 1.23
N ILE A 69 9.60 -9.22 0.27
CA ILE A 69 9.62 -10.00 -0.97
C ILE A 69 10.18 -11.38 -0.59
N GLU A 70 9.33 -12.40 -0.61
CA GLU A 70 9.71 -13.77 -0.27
C GLU A 70 10.38 -14.40 -1.50
N ARG A 71 11.72 -14.31 -1.56
CA ARG A 71 12.55 -15.13 -2.45
C ARG A 71 13.64 -15.79 -1.62
N LEU A 72 13.97 -17.04 -1.98
CA LEU A 72 15.03 -17.83 -1.32
C LEU A 72 16.45 -17.40 -1.75
N ASP A 73 16.62 -16.74 -2.91
CA ASP A 73 17.96 -16.54 -3.50
C ASP A 73 18.44 -15.07 -3.66
N ASP A 74 17.58 -14.06 -3.46
CA ASP A 74 17.96 -12.66 -3.71
C ASP A 74 18.46 -11.95 -2.45
N ALA A 75 19.64 -12.35 -1.96
CA ALA A 75 20.38 -11.59 -0.94
C ALA A 75 20.72 -10.14 -1.39
N TRP A 76 20.61 -9.86 -2.70
CA TRP A 76 21.06 -8.63 -3.37
C TRP A 76 19.94 -7.72 -3.91
N ALA A 77 18.65 -8.03 -3.68
CA ALA A 77 17.58 -7.15 -4.12
C ALA A 77 17.67 -5.77 -3.42
N GLU A 78 17.77 -4.71 -4.23
CA GLU A 78 17.84 -3.30 -3.79
C GLU A 78 16.68 -2.98 -2.82
N HIS A 79 15.49 -3.47 -3.15
CA HIS A 79 14.27 -3.36 -2.36
C HIS A 79 13.80 -4.73 -1.87
N LYS A 80 14.00 -5.02 -0.57
CA LYS A 80 13.55 -6.28 0.05
C LYS A 80 12.09 -6.27 0.50
N PHE A 81 11.42 -5.13 0.38
CA PHE A 81 10.05 -4.94 0.82
C PHE A 81 9.26 -4.14 -0.22
N GLN A 82 7.97 -4.42 -0.31
CA GLN A 82 7.05 -3.75 -1.24
C GLN A 82 5.76 -3.33 -0.54
N LEU A 83 5.14 -2.25 -1.03
CA LEU A 83 3.82 -1.80 -0.59
C LEU A 83 2.74 -2.48 -1.44
N GLN A 84 2.17 -3.56 -0.92
CA GLN A 84 1.00 -4.19 -1.51
C GLN A 84 -0.26 -3.39 -1.18
N VAL A 85 -1.08 -3.10 -2.17
CA VAL A 85 -2.35 -2.39 -2.01
C VAL A 85 -3.49 -3.31 -2.41
N GLU A 86 -4.39 -3.60 -1.48
CA GLU A 86 -5.64 -4.31 -1.77
C GLU A 86 -6.70 -3.31 -2.23
N LEU A 87 -7.16 -3.47 -3.47
CA LEU A 87 -8.16 -2.58 -4.05
C LEU A 87 -9.56 -2.86 -3.48
N PRO A 88 -10.48 -1.87 -3.54
CA PRO A 88 -11.88 -2.08 -3.21
C PRO A 88 -12.46 -3.27 -3.97
N LYS A 89 -13.42 -3.95 -3.35
CA LYS A 89 -14.15 -5.06 -3.96
C LYS A 89 -15.62 -4.69 -4.12
N ARG A 90 -16.25 -5.19 -5.17
CA ARG A 90 -17.67 -4.88 -5.48
C ARG A 90 -18.63 -5.24 -4.33
N TYR A 91 -18.32 -6.30 -3.57
CA TYR A 91 -19.17 -6.74 -2.45
C TYR A 91 -18.94 -5.98 -1.13
N GLU A 92 -17.99 -5.04 -1.08
CA GLU A 92 -17.83 -4.18 0.09
C GLU A 92 -18.95 -3.12 0.19
N SER A 93 -19.80 -2.98 -0.83
CA SER A 93 -20.90 -2.01 -0.84
C SER A 93 -21.82 -2.20 0.37
N SER A 94 -22.27 -1.10 0.98
CA SER A 94 -23.18 -1.17 2.12
C SER A 94 -24.56 -1.70 1.75
N SER A 95 -24.96 -1.57 0.48
CA SER A 95 -26.19 -2.13 -0.06
C SER A 95 -26.04 -3.58 -0.53
N TYR A 96 -24.81 -4.10 -0.62
CA TYR A 96 -24.56 -5.45 -1.08
C TYR A 96 -25.26 -6.47 -0.18
N ARG A 97 -26.26 -7.16 -0.74
CA ARG A 97 -26.88 -8.32 -0.11
C ARG A 97 -26.26 -9.58 -0.69
N GLN A 98 -25.57 -10.33 0.17
CA GLN A 98 -24.98 -11.61 -0.19
C GLN A 98 -26.02 -12.50 -0.88
N GLY A 99 -25.73 -12.93 -2.11
CA GLY A 99 -26.63 -13.75 -2.91
C GLY A 99 -27.47 -13.01 -3.95
N PHE A 100 -27.39 -11.68 -4.07
CA PHE A 100 -28.05 -10.92 -5.15
C PHE A 100 -27.05 -10.50 -6.24
N ALA A 101 -27.55 -10.22 -7.45
CA ALA A 101 -26.74 -9.63 -8.53
C ALA A 101 -26.45 -8.16 -8.20
N LEU A 102 -25.27 -7.67 -8.60
CA LEU A 102 -24.93 -6.25 -8.45
C LEU A 102 -25.86 -5.42 -9.31
N ASN A 103 -26.43 -4.36 -8.74
CA ASN A 103 -27.21 -3.38 -9.49
C ASN A 103 -26.31 -2.21 -9.95
N GLU A 104 -26.91 -1.24 -10.66
CA GLU A 104 -26.19 -0.06 -11.16
C GLU A 104 -25.65 0.81 -10.02
N ASP A 105 -26.38 0.91 -8.91
CA ASP A 105 -25.96 1.67 -7.72
C ASP A 105 -24.72 1.07 -7.04
N ASP A 106 -24.67 -0.27 -6.92
CA ASP A 106 -23.53 -1.00 -6.35
C ASP A 106 -22.26 -0.77 -7.18
N GLU A 107 -22.39 -0.78 -8.52
CA GLU A 107 -21.28 -0.52 -9.44
C GLU A 107 -20.84 0.95 -9.42
N ALA A 108 -21.78 1.89 -9.31
CA ALA A 108 -21.47 3.31 -9.14
C ALA A 108 -20.72 3.57 -7.82
N GLU A 109 -21.14 2.93 -6.73
CA GLU A 109 -20.46 3.03 -5.43
C GLU A 109 -19.05 2.43 -5.48
N PHE A 110 -18.89 1.27 -6.14
CA PHE A 110 -17.60 0.65 -6.38
C PHE A 110 -16.64 1.58 -7.13
N ARG A 111 -17.10 2.19 -8.23
CA ARG A 111 -16.31 3.16 -9.02
C ARG A 111 -15.87 4.36 -8.18
N LEU A 112 -16.77 4.90 -7.37
CA LEU A 112 -16.45 6.03 -6.49
C LEU A 112 -15.39 5.65 -5.44
N ARG A 113 -15.49 4.45 -4.85
CA ARG A 113 -14.47 3.95 -3.91
C ARG A 113 -13.13 3.72 -4.59
N MET A 114 -13.14 3.20 -5.81
CA MET A 114 -11.95 3.01 -6.63
C MET A 114 -11.24 4.33 -6.92
N GLN A 115 -12.00 5.35 -7.36
CA GLN A 115 -11.50 6.71 -7.55
C GLN A 115 -10.89 7.26 -6.25
N ARG A 116 -11.58 7.11 -5.11
CA ARG A 116 -11.07 7.58 -3.82
C ARG A 116 -9.76 6.91 -3.41
N VAL A 117 -9.62 5.61 -3.62
CA VAL A 117 -8.36 4.90 -3.34
C VAL A 117 -7.25 5.40 -4.26
N ARG A 118 -7.53 5.53 -5.56
CA ARG A 118 -6.57 6.07 -6.55
C ARG A 118 -6.09 7.47 -6.20
N GLU A 119 -7.02 8.39 -5.92
CA GLU A 119 -6.69 9.77 -5.53
C GLU A 119 -5.94 9.81 -4.18
N ALA A 120 -6.31 8.96 -3.22
CA ALA A 120 -5.60 8.87 -1.95
C ALA A 120 -4.15 8.37 -2.13
N LEU A 121 -3.92 7.36 -2.97
CA LEU A 121 -2.58 6.86 -3.30
C LEU A 121 -1.75 7.93 -4.02
N ALA A 122 -2.35 8.69 -4.95
CA ALA A 122 -1.68 9.76 -5.67
C ALA A 122 -1.24 10.89 -4.73
N LEU A 123 -2.10 11.29 -3.78
CA LEU A 123 -1.74 12.27 -2.74
C LEU A 123 -0.62 11.74 -1.86
N LEU A 124 -0.65 10.46 -1.53
CA LEU A 124 0.38 9.78 -0.76
C LEU A 124 1.73 9.84 -1.48
N ALA A 125 1.77 9.52 -2.78
CA ALA A 125 2.96 9.63 -3.61
C ALA A 125 3.45 11.08 -3.74
N ALA A 126 2.54 12.04 -3.92
CA ALA A 126 2.88 13.47 -3.91
C ALA A 126 3.51 13.92 -2.59
N VAL A 127 3.03 13.43 -1.45
CA VAL A 127 3.69 13.69 -0.16
C VAL A 127 5.07 13.07 -0.11
N ALA A 128 5.26 11.87 -0.66
CA ALA A 128 6.58 11.24 -0.71
C ALA A 128 7.59 12.03 -1.53
N HIS A 129 7.14 12.65 -2.63
CA HIS A 129 7.95 13.55 -3.44
C HIS A 129 8.42 14.79 -2.65
N VAL A 130 7.52 15.42 -1.89
CA VAL A 130 7.79 16.69 -1.20
C VAL A 130 8.38 16.52 0.21
N ASP A 131 8.02 15.45 0.91
CA ASP A 131 8.40 15.18 2.30
C ASP A 131 8.54 13.66 2.53
N PRO A 132 9.68 13.07 2.18
CA PRO A 132 9.95 11.64 2.38
C PRO A 132 9.79 11.19 3.84
N LYS A 133 10.06 12.08 4.81
CA LYS A 133 9.89 11.79 6.25
C LYS A 133 8.41 11.78 6.65
N GLY A 134 7.64 12.75 6.15
CA GLY A 134 6.19 12.82 6.31
C GLY A 134 5.47 11.61 5.71
N TRP A 135 5.90 11.14 4.54
CA TRP A 135 5.41 9.94 3.87
C TRP A 135 5.47 8.69 4.76
N LYS A 136 6.66 8.36 5.29
CA LYS A 136 6.86 7.19 6.15
C LYS A 136 6.00 7.27 7.42
N HIS A 137 5.85 8.49 7.96
CA HIS A 137 4.99 8.73 9.11
C HIS A 137 3.49 8.54 8.79
N LEU A 138 3.00 9.07 7.65
CA LEU A 138 1.61 8.93 7.22
C LEU A 138 1.24 7.47 6.98
N LEU A 139 2.11 6.69 6.32
CA LEU A 139 1.88 5.27 6.12
C LEU A 139 1.72 4.54 7.47
N ARG A 140 2.58 4.82 8.45
CA ARG A 140 2.52 4.20 9.78
C ARG A 140 1.29 4.61 10.57
N GLU A 141 1.09 5.91 10.78
CA GLU A 141 0.11 6.42 11.73
C GLU A 141 -1.29 6.56 11.14
N LYS A 142 -1.40 6.89 9.84
CA LYS A 142 -2.69 7.16 9.19
C LYS A 142 -3.19 5.97 8.38
N CYS A 143 -2.32 5.33 7.59
CA CYS A 143 -2.69 4.14 6.83
C CYS A 143 -2.59 2.84 7.67
N ARG A 144 -2.01 2.91 8.88
CA ARG A 144 -1.80 1.78 9.81
C ARG A 144 -0.91 0.67 9.25
N VAL A 145 0.06 1.04 8.42
CA VAL A 145 1.00 0.09 7.81
C VAL A 145 1.99 -0.41 8.87
N LYS A 146 2.08 -1.74 9.03
CA LYS A 146 3.01 -2.38 9.96
C LYS A 146 4.44 -2.38 9.41
N MET A 147 5.26 -1.40 9.83
CA MET A 147 6.64 -1.20 9.35
C MET A 147 7.72 -1.84 10.23
N GLY A 148 7.36 -2.67 11.20
CA GLY A 148 8.33 -3.23 12.16
C GLY A 148 8.70 -2.25 13.28
N LYS A 149 9.68 -2.63 14.09
CA LYS A 149 10.22 -1.83 15.22
C LYS A 149 11.57 -1.22 14.87
N LYS A 150 11.94 -0.14 15.55
CA LYS A 150 13.27 0.48 15.43
C LYS A 150 14.37 -0.57 15.63
N GLY A 151 15.38 -0.57 14.77
CA GLY A 151 16.44 -1.59 14.71
C GLY A 151 16.10 -2.81 13.85
N GLU A 152 14.85 -3.02 13.43
CA GLU A 152 14.52 -4.05 12.43
C GLU A 152 14.79 -3.52 11.02
N GLU A 153 15.30 -4.38 10.11
CA GLU A 153 15.60 -4.02 8.71
C GLU A 153 14.39 -3.35 8.02
N LYS A 154 13.19 -3.86 8.30
CA LYS A 154 11.91 -3.34 7.78
C LYS A 154 11.66 -1.90 8.19
N TYR A 155 12.09 -1.51 9.38
CA TYR A 155 11.89 -0.17 9.92
C TYR A 155 12.93 0.81 9.41
N GLU A 156 14.19 0.40 9.33
CA GLU A 156 15.29 1.31 9.00
C GLU A 156 15.37 1.63 7.50
N LYS A 157 15.00 0.69 6.63
CA LYS A 157 15.03 0.92 5.19
C LYS A 157 14.11 2.06 4.74
N GLU A 158 14.53 2.72 3.67
CA GLU A 158 13.68 3.64 2.92
C GLU A 158 12.53 2.88 2.28
N VAL A 159 11.36 3.52 2.25
CA VAL A 159 10.14 2.91 1.72
C VAL A 159 9.95 3.44 0.31
N PRO A 160 10.08 2.60 -0.73
CA PRO A 160 9.93 3.05 -2.11
C PRO A 160 8.51 3.56 -2.37
N VAL A 161 8.39 4.55 -3.24
CA VAL A 161 7.11 5.11 -3.70
C VAL A 161 6.60 4.28 -4.88
N GLU A 162 6.47 2.98 -4.64
CA GLU A 162 6.02 2.01 -5.62
C GLU A 162 4.91 1.16 -5.02
N PHE A 163 3.84 0.98 -5.77
CA PHE A 163 2.68 0.21 -5.34
C PHE A 163 2.55 -1.10 -6.11
N VAL A 164 2.24 -2.18 -5.38
CA VAL A 164 1.91 -3.47 -5.96
C VAL A 164 0.43 -3.73 -5.73
N LEU A 165 -0.39 -3.63 -6.77
CA LEU A 165 -1.84 -3.82 -6.67
C LEU A 165 -2.18 -5.31 -6.57
N LYS A 166 -2.93 -5.65 -5.54
CA LYS A 166 -3.55 -6.95 -5.38
C LYS A 166 -5.04 -6.84 -5.71
N PHE A 167 -5.41 -7.43 -6.84
CA PHE A 167 -6.81 -7.54 -7.25
C PHE A 167 -7.48 -8.72 -6.56
N ASP A 168 -8.80 -8.63 -6.39
CA ASP A 168 -9.59 -9.76 -5.94
C ASP A 168 -9.80 -10.74 -7.10
N LEU A 169 -8.95 -11.76 -7.15
CA LEU A 169 -9.01 -12.80 -8.18
C LEU A 169 -10.14 -13.81 -7.92
N ASN A 170 -10.76 -13.77 -6.74
CA ASN A 170 -11.87 -14.64 -6.39
C ASN A 170 -13.12 -14.18 -7.15
N GLU A 171 -13.39 -14.85 -8.26
CA GLU A 171 -14.65 -14.78 -8.99
C GLU A 171 -15.81 -14.90 -7.99
N ASN A 172 -16.53 -13.81 -7.76
CA ASN A 172 -17.87 -13.98 -7.26
C ASN A 172 -18.69 -14.48 -8.45
N LYS A 173 -19.35 -15.64 -8.31
CA LYS A 173 -20.10 -16.38 -9.36
C LYS A 173 -21.18 -15.56 -10.11
N LYS A 174 -21.32 -14.27 -9.84
CA LYS A 174 -22.40 -13.39 -10.28
C LYS A 174 -21.95 -12.11 -10.98
N THR A 175 -20.66 -11.77 -10.98
CA THR A 175 -20.13 -10.87 -12.03
C THR A 175 -20.14 -11.70 -13.31
N LYS A 176 -20.99 -11.33 -14.27
CA LYS A 176 -21.07 -12.01 -15.55
C LYS A 176 -19.70 -11.92 -16.24
N GLY A 177 -18.94 -13.00 -16.20
CA GLY A 177 -17.73 -13.20 -16.98
C GLY A 177 -16.41 -13.03 -16.21
N ASP A 178 -15.45 -13.87 -16.56
CA ASP A 178 -14.04 -13.82 -16.14
C ASP A 178 -13.31 -12.54 -16.58
N GLU A 179 -13.99 -11.62 -17.27
CA GLU A 179 -13.50 -10.35 -17.82
C GLU A 179 -13.36 -9.23 -16.78
N SER A 180 -13.92 -9.38 -15.57
CA SER A 180 -13.96 -8.32 -14.55
C SER A 180 -12.59 -7.83 -14.11
N LEU A 181 -11.57 -8.69 -14.06
CA LEU A 181 -10.22 -8.32 -13.65
C LEU A 181 -9.56 -7.35 -14.63
N GLY A 182 -9.75 -7.56 -15.93
CA GLY A 182 -9.28 -6.61 -16.94
C GLY A 182 -9.98 -5.26 -16.77
N LEU A 183 -11.29 -5.26 -16.50
CA LEU A 183 -12.08 -4.05 -16.30
C LEU A 183 -11.64 -3.24 -15.07
N ASP A 184 -11.28 -3.90 -13.96
CA ASP A 184 -10.81 -3.21 -12.75
C ASP A 184 -9.45 -2.56 -12.95
N LEU A 185 -8.57 -3.21 -13.71
CA LEU A 185 -7.28 -2.63 -14.10
C LEU A 185 -7.49 -1.40 -14.97
N LEU A 186 -8.36 -1.50 -15.99
CA LEU A 186 -8.76 -0.37 -16.83
C LEU A 186 -9.33 0.77 -16.00
N LEU A 187 -10.17 0.48 -15.01
CA LEU A 187 -10.77 1.49 -14.14
C LEU A 187 -9.72 2.19 -13.28
N PHE A 188 -8.72 1.47 -12.74
CA PHE A 188 -7.65 2.08 -11.96
C PHE A 188 -6.77 3.00 -12.82
N PHE A 189 -6.28 2.49 -13.94
CA PHE A 189 -5.37 3.19 -14.85
C PHE A 189 -6.10 4.09 -15.86
N ASP A 190 -7.38 4.34 -15.65
CA ASP A 190 -8.16 5.20 -16.53
C ASP A 190 -7.62 6.64 -16.58
N THR A 191 -7.73 7.27 -17.74
CA THR A 191 -7.26 8.64 -17.98
C THR A 191 -8.14 9.69 -17.30
N SER A 192 -9.30 9.31 -16.76
CA SER A 192 -10.17 10.16 -15.94
C SER A 192 -9.46 10.80 -14.75
N HIS A 193 -8.35 10.23 -14.27
CA HIS A 193 -7.55 10.88 -13.23
C HIS A 193 -6.98 12.24 -13.68
N HIS A 194 -6.77 12.44 -14.98
CA HIS A 194 -6.28 13.69 -15.57
C HIS A 194 -7.44 14.59 -16.03
N THR A 195 -8.47 14.01 -16.64
CA THR A 195 -9.56 14.77 -17.27
C THR A 195 -10.67 15.15 -16.30
N GLU A 196 -10.95 14.30 -15.30
CA GLU A 196 -12.08 14.43 -14.37
C GLU A 196 -11.68 14.18 -12.90
N PRO A 197 -10.59 14.80 -12.38
CA PRO A 197 -10.22 14.65 -10.99
C PRO A 197 -11.27 15.26 -10.05
N SER A 198 -11.44 14.67 -8.86
CA SER A 198 -12.33 15.27 -7.87
C SER A 198 -11.80 16.65 -7.43
N ARG A 199 -12.70 17.62 -7.25
CA ARG A 199 -12.33 18.98 -6.77
C ARG A 199 -11.56 18.93 -5.45
N ASP A 200 -11.87 17.95 -4.64
CA ASP A 200 -11.26 17.71 -3.35
C ASP A 200 -9.82 17.22 -3.45
N TYR A 201 -9.52 16.38 -4.44
CA TYR A 201 -8.19 15.91 -4.76
C TYR A 201 -7.33 17.05 -5.29
N VAL A 202 -7.82 17.81 -6.27
CA VAL A 202 -7.10 18.98 -6.83
C VAL A 202 -6.73 19.99 -5.75
N ARG A 203 -7.67 20.30 -4.84
CA ARG A 203 -7.41 21.21 -3.71
C ARG A 203 -6.34 20.68 -2.75
N ALA A 204 -6.29 19.38 -2.52
CA ALA A 204 -5.28 18.76 -1.67
C ALA A 204 -3.91 18.78 -2.36
N LEU A 205 -3.85 18.43 -3.64
CA LEU A 205 -2.63 18.43 -4.45
C LEU A 205 -2.02 19.83 -4.54
N ALA A 206 -2.83 20.86 -4.74
CA ALA A 206 -2.39 22.25 -4.73
C ALA A 206 -1.78 22.69 -3.38
N LYS A 207 -2.24 22.13 -2.25
CA LYS A 207 -1.63 22.39 -0.94
C LYS A 207 -0.28 21.67 -0.79
N ILE A 208 -0.15 20.47 -1.33
CA ILE A 208 1.13 19.73 -1.37
C ILE A 208 2.13 20.49 -2.24
N ALA A 209 1.73 20.89 -3.45
CA ALA A 209 2.56 21.65 -4.39
C ALA A 209 3.15 22.94 -3.79
N LYS A 210 2.39 23.66 -2.95
CA LYS A 210 2.89 24.86 -2.24
C LYS A 210 4.05 24.57 -1.28
N MET A 211 4.19 23.33 -0.82
CA MET A 211 5.25 22.88 0.07
C MET A 211 6.47 22.34 -0.68
N ASP A 212 6.36 22.17 -2.00
CA ASP A 212 7.42 21.65 -2.85
C ASP A 212 8.46 22.72 -3.14
N GLU A 213 9.70 22.46 -2.76
CA GLU A 213 10.83 23.36 -3.03
C GLU A 213 11.17 23.43 -4.53
N SER A 214 10.90 22.37 -5.30
CA SER A 214 11.17 22.31 -6.74
C SER A 214 10.27 23.26 -7.56
N LEU A 215 9.09 23.58 -7.01
CA LEU A 215 8.10 24.47 -7.63
C LEU A 215 8.31 25.95 -7.26
N LYS A 216 9.31 26.26 -6.42
CA LYS A 216 9.66 27.63 -6.02
C LYS A 216 10.52 28.34 -7.08
N PRO A 217 10.69 29.68 -7.00
CA PRO A 217 11.57 30.41 -7.91
C PRO A 217 12.99 29.80 -7.94
N PRO A 218 13.71 29.82 -9.09
CA PRO A 218 13.47 30.69 -10.25
C PRO A 218 12.73 30.06 -11.44
N ARG A 219 12.72 28.72 -11.62
CA ARG A 219 12.19 28.07 -12.84
C ARG A 219 10.70 27.67 -12.76
N GLN A 220 10.17 27.41 -11.58
CA GLN A 220 8.74 27.13 -11.32
C GLN A 220 8.05 26.19 -12.35
N PRO A 221 8.69 25.12 -12.86
CA PRO A 221 8.04 24.25 -13.82
C PRO A 221 6.84 23.56 -13.18
N GLY A 222 5.90 23.04 -13.97
CA GLY A 222 4.97 22.04 -13.47
C GLY A 222 5.68 20.70 -13.32
N VAL A 223 5.32 19.93 -12.30
CA VAL A 223 5.91 18.60 -12.04
C VAL A 223 4.85 17.52 -12.23
N ASP A 224 5.17 16.53 -13.06
CA ASP A 224 4.42 15.26 -13.12
C ASP A 224 5.20 14.21 -12.33
N SER A 225 4.64 13.77 -11.20
CA SER A 225 5.20 12.67 -10.42
C SER A 225 4.71 11.35 -11.00
N GLU A 226 5.57 10.68 -11.75
CA GLU A 226 5.33 9.30 -12.17
C GLU A 226 5.41 8.37 -10.96
N VAL A 227 4.35 7.59 -10.76
CA VAL A 227 4.21 6.65 -9.65
C VAL A 227 4.22 5.24 -10.23
N PRO A 228 5.29 4.46 -10.04
CA PRO A 228 5.36 3.09 -10.53
C PRO A 228 4.32 2.20 -9.85
N VAL A 229 3.59 1.43 -10.67
CA VAL A 229 2.57 0.49 -10.19
C VAL A 229 2.73 -0.86 -10.89
N ARG A 230 2.90 -1.93 -10.10
CA ARG A 230 2.88 -3.31 -10.60
C ARG A 230 1.57 -4.01 -10.24
N VAL A 231 1.14 -4.92 -11.11
CA VAL A 231 0.03 -5.83 -10.81
C VAL A 231 0.60 -7.12 -10.22
N HIS A 232 0.03 -7.59 -9.11
CA HIS A 232 0.37 -8.89 -8.54
C HIS A 232 -0.74 -9.90 -8.80
N TYR A 233 -0.41 -10.88 -9.63
CA TYR A 233 -1.22 -12.03 -9.96
C TYR A 233 -0.74 -13.25 -9.16
N SER A 234 -1.67 -13.92 -8.45
CA SER A 234 -1.38 -15.14 -7.69
C SER A 234 -2.39 -16.23 -8.05
N GLN A 235 -1.90 -17.43 -8.35
CA GLN A 235 -2.63 -18.51 -9.03
C GLN A 235 -3.66 -19.28 -8.17
N ASP A 236 -4.13 -18.75 -7.04
CA ASP A 236 -5.10 -19.46 -6.17
C ASP A 236 -6.53 -19.53 -6.76
N THR A 237 -6.70 -19.52 -8.08
CA THR A 237 -8.03 -19.37 -8.68
C THR A 237 -8.26 -20.22 -9.92
N LYS A 238 -9.52 -20.65 -10.07
CA LYS A 238 -10.06 -21.19 -11.32
C LYS A 238 -9.79 -20.22 -12.49
N ASN A 239 -9.72 -20.76 -13.70
CA ASN A 239 -9.55 -19.99 -14.95
C ASN A 239 -8.27 -19.14 -15.00
N ALA A 240 -7.20 -19.60 -14.35
CA ALA A 240 -5.95 -18.87 -14.19
C ALA A 240 -5.39 -18.29 -15.51
N ALA A 241 -5.32 -19.11 -16.56
CA ALA A 241 -4.91 -18.70 -17.91
C ALA A 241 -5.79 -17.59 -18.52
N LEU A 242 -7.10 -17.64 -18.29
CA LEU A 242 -8.02 -16.63 -18.81
C LEU A 242 -7.83 -15.29 -18.11
N LYS A 243 -7.63 -15.30 -16.80
CA LYS A 243 -7.36 -14.09 -16.01
C LYS A 243 -6.07 -13.41 -16.45
N LEU A 244 -5.03 -14.20 -16.67
CA LEU A 244 -3.74 -13.67 -17.15
C LEU A 244 -3.89 -13.03 -18.54
N ASN A 245 -4.65 -13.67 -19.45
CA ASN A 245 -4.97 -13.10 -20.75
C ASN A 245 -5.78 -11.79 -20.63
N ASN A 246 -6.72 -11.71 -19.70
CA ASN A 246 -7.53 -10.50 -19.48
C ASN A 246 -6.70 -9.35 -18.91
N ILE A 247 -5.73 -9.63 -18.02
CA ILE A 247 -4.76 -8.64 -17.57
C ILE A 247 -3.98 -8.12 -18.77
N SER A 248 -3.35 -9.01 -19.55
CA SER A 248 -2.56 -8.61 -20.72
C SER A 248 -3.34 -7.76 -21.73
N LYS A 249 -4.59 -8.12 -22.04
CA LYS A 249 -5.46 -7.30 -22.89
C LYS A 249 -5.70 -5.91 -22.30
N ALA A 250 -5.94 -5.83 -20.99
CA ALA A 250 -6.12 -4.56 -20.32
C ALA A 250 -4.83 -3.71 -20.33
N GLU A 251 -3.64 -4.31 -20.19
CA GLU A 251 -2.37 -3.59 -20.31
C GLU A 251 -2.21 -2.96 -21.69
N LYS A 252 -2.49 -3.72 -22.77
CA LYS A 252 -2.46 -3.19 -24.15
C LYS A 252 -3.40 -2.01 -24.32
N VAL A 253 -4.64 -2.12 -23.84
CA VAL A 253 -5.63 -1.03 -23.90
C VAL A 253 -5.20 0.19 -23.07
N ILE A 254 -4.58 -0.01 -21.91
CA ILE A 254 -4.05 1.09 -21.08
C ILE A 254 -2.96 1.82 -21.85
N LEU A 255 -1.98 1.09 -22.39
CA LEU A 255 -0.88 1.68 -23.16
C LEU A 255 -1.41 2.47 -24.37
N GLU A 256 -2.37 1.93 -25.12
CA GLU A 256 -3.00 2.60 -26.25
C GLU A 256 -3.75 3.89 -25.83
N ARG A 257 -4.52 3.84 -24.73
CA ARG A 257 -5.24 5.02 -24.20
C ARG A 257 -4.29 6.12 -23.73
N TRP A 258 -3.22 5.76 -23.04
CA TRP A 258 -2.24 6.73 -22.57
C TRP A 258 -1.36 7.28 -23.69
N SER A 259 -1.10 6.49 -24.75
CA SER A 259 -0.36 6.95 -25.93
C SER A 259 -1.18 7.87 -26.84
N SER A 260 -2.51 7.72 -26.84
CA SER A 260 -3.43 8.56 -27.62
C SER A 260 -3.85 9.84 -26.89
N LEU A 261 -3.63 9.92 -25.58
CA LEU A 261 -3.87 11.13 -24.81
C LEU A 261 -2.80 12.17 -25.12
N GLU A 262 -3.20 13.35 -25.62
CA GLU A 262 -2.28 14.47 -25.75
C GLU A 262 -1.71 14.83 -24.38
N GLN A 263 -0.40 14.67 -24.22
CA GLN A 263 0.27 15.02 -22.97
C GLN A 263 0.43 16.53 -22.89
N GLU A 264 -0.59 17.19 -22.35
CA GLU A 264 -0.47 18.60 -22.01
C GLU A 264 0.62 18.79 -20.94
N PRO A 265 1.50 19.79 -21.12
CA PRO A 265 2.52 20.11 -20.14
C PRO A 265 1.85 20.47 -18.82
N VAL A 266 2.44 20.02 -17.71
CA VAL A 266 1.91 20.36 -16.38
C VAL A 266 2.02 21.87 -16.18
N THR A 267 0.91 22.49 -15.77
CA THR A 267 0.85 23.92 -15.46
C THR A 267 1.93 24.30 -14.46
N ALA A 268 2.63 25.41 -14.70
CA ALA A 268 3.66 25.93 -13.81
C ALA A 268 3.20 26.02 -12.35
N LYS A 269 4.06 25.64 -11.39
CA LYS A 269 3.80 25.59 -9.94
C LYS A 269 2.73 24.58 -9.51
N THR A 270 2.29 23.71 -10.40
CA THR A 270 1.35 22.65 -10.05
C THR A 270 2.06 21.30 -10.04
N LEU A 271 1.47 20.38 -9.30
CA LEU A 271 1.91 19.00 -9.24
C LEU A 271 0.79 18.14 -9.81
N ARG A 272 1.14 17.16 -10.64
CA ARG A 272 0.28 16.09 -11.14
C ARG A 272 0.90 14.76 -10.70
N CYS A 273 0.09 13.72 -10.60
CA CYS A 273 0.57 12.37 -10.38
C CYS A 273 0.05 11.47 -11.49
N THR A 274 0.95 10.68 -12.09
CA THR A 274 0.61 9.74 -13.16
C THR A 274 1.00 8.33 -12.72
N PHE A 275 0.04 7.41 -12.68
CA PHE A 275 0.34 6.01 -12.38
C PHE A 275 0.88 5.32 -13.62
N VAL A 276 2.14 4.88 -13.55
CA VAL A 276 2.81 4.19 -14.65
C VAL A 276 2.75 2.70 -14.40
N LEU A 277 2.03 1.98 -15.28
CA LEU A 277 1.96 0.53 -15.23
C LEU A 277 3.34 -0.05 -15.55
N GLN A 278 3.88 -0.81 -14.60
CA GLN A 278 5.14 -1.53 -14.69
C GLN A 278 4.90 -3.01 -14.99
N PRO A 279 5.91 -3.74 -15.50
CA PRO A 279 5.80 -5.16 -15.80
C PRO A 279 5.23 -5.97 -14.62
N MET A 280 4.26 -6.84 -14.89
CA MET A 280 3.49 -7.53 -13.84
C MET A 280 4.32 -8.56 -13.03
N ILE A 281 3.90 -8.85 -11.81
CA ILE A 281 4.39 -9.95 -10.98
C ILE A 281 3.38 -11.09 -11.07
N ALA A 282 3.78 -12.24 -11.62
CA ALA A 282 2.94 -13.43 -11.71
C ALA A 282 3.56 -14.58 -10.90
N LEU A 283 2.87 -14.98 -9.82
CA LEU A 283 3.27 -16.07 -8.93
C LEU A 283 2.31 -17.26 -9.04
N CYS A 284 2.85 -18.40 -9.44
CA CYS A 284 2.13 -19.66 -9.67
C CYS A 284 2.55 -20.72 -8.64
N ASP A 285 2.24 -20.43 -7.37
CA ASP A 285 2.79 -21.14 -6.21
C ASP A 285 1.90 -22.29 -5.75
N ASN A 286 0.56 -22.14 -5.84
CA ASN A 286 -0.41 -23.12 -5.33
C ASN A 286 -1.20 -23.76 -6.49
N GLY A 287 -0.83 -24.98 -6.86
CA GLY A 287 -1.54 -25.80 -7.86
C GLY A 287 -0.72 -26.16 -9.09
N GLY A 288 0.45 -25.54 -9.26
CA GLY A 288 1.35 -25.74 -10.37
C GLY A 288 0.83 -25.22 -11.72
N CYS A 289 1.73 -25.01 -12.67
CA CYS A 289 1.32 -24.59 -14.01
C CYS A 289 0.83 -25.79 -14.83
N ASP A 290 -0.46 -25.83 -15.14
CA ASP A 290 -0.99 -26.79 -16.12
C ASP A 290 -0.55 -26.44 -17.56
N ALA A 291 -0.69 -27.38 -18.48
CA ALA A 291 -0.26 -27.19 -19.87
C ALA A 291 -0.96 -25.99 -20.55
N LYS A 292 -2.20 -25.68 -20.16
CA LYS A 292 -2.95 -24.53 -20.68
C LYS A 292 -2.32 -23.22 -20.22
N MET A 293 -1.96 -23.11 -18.95
CA MET A 293 -1.26 -21.98 -18.37
C MET A 293 0.11 -21.78 -19.01
N VAL A 294 0.89 -22.85 -19.15
CA VAL A 294 2.21 -22.79 -19.81
C VAL A 294 2.06 -22.27 -21.25
N LYS A 295 1.11 -22.80 -22.02
CA LYS A 295 0.84 -22.33 -23.38
C LYS A 295 0.40 -20.87 -23.42
N THR A 296 -0.45 -20.44 -22.49
CA THR A 296 -0.83 -19.02 -22.37
C THR A 296 0.37 -18.16 -22.05
N MET A 297 1.20 -18.52 -21.08
CA MET A 297 2.43 -17.77 -20.76
C MET A 297 3.39 -17.68 -21.93
N GLN A 298 3.61 -18.79 -22.66
CA GLN A 298 4.40 -18.79 -23.89
C GLN A 298 3.84 -17.82 -24.94
N THR A 299 2.51 -17.80 -25.10
CA THR A 299 1.83 -16.87 -26.02
C THR A 299 2.04 -15.43 -25.56
N LEU A 300 1.88 -15.14 -24.27
CA LEU A 300 2.07 -13.80 -23.71
C LEU A 300 3.52 -13.32 -23.86
N LEU A 301 4.50 -14.19 -23.63
CA LEU A 301 5.91 -13.88 -23.86
C LEU A 301 6.20 -13.62 -25.35
N ALA A 302 5.62 -14.41 -26.25
CA ALA A 302 5.74 -14.18 -27.70
C ALA A 302 5.07 -12.87 -28.14
N ASP A 303 3.99 -12.48 -27.46
CA ASP A 303 3.26 -11.22 -27.66
C ASP A 303 3.93 -10.01 -26.97
N ASN A 304 5.17 -10.16 -26.47
CA ASN A 304 5.93 -9.13 -25.75
C ASN A 304 5.23 -8.56 -24.50
N VAL A 305 4.40 -9.37 -23.82
CA VAL A 305 3.80 -8.98 -22.54
C VAL A 305 4.87 -8.94 -21.46
N TRP A 306 4.90 -7.85 -20.70
CA TRP A 306 5.99 -7.55 -19.77
C TRP A 306 5.74 -8.12 -18.37
N PHE A 307 6.61 -9.04 -17.95
CA PHE A 307 6.67 -9.55 -16.58
C PHE A 307 7.92 -9.00 -15.89
N SER A 308 7.78 -8.42 -14.70
CA SER A 308 8.92 -8.10 -13.82
C SER A 308 9.37 -9.33 -13.03
N GLN A 309 8.43 -10.24 -12.76
CA GLN A 309 8.68 -11.51 -12.10
C GLN A 309 7.67 -12.53 -12.57
N LEU A 310 8.17 -13.71 -12.93
CA LEU A 310 7.36 -14.89 -13.24
C LEU A 310 7.93 -16.04 -12.39
N ASP A 311 7.13 -16.52 -11.44
CA ASP A 311 7.44 -17.70 -10.64
C ASP A 311 6.41 -18.79 -10.92
N CYS A 312 6.88 -19.99 -11.25
CA CYS A 312 6.06 -21.08 -11.76
C CYS A 312 6.59 -22.43 -11.27
N ILE A 313 5.80 -23.10 -10.44
CA ILE A 313 6.09 -24.48 -10.06
C ILE A 313 5.54 -25.41 -11.14
N LEU A 314 6.44 -26.08 -11.87
CA LEU A 314 6.06 -27.11 -12.83
C LEU A 314 5.74 -28.42 -12.08
N ILE A 315 4.49 -28.88 -12.16
CA ILE A 315 4.12 -30.21 -11.69
C ILE A 315 4.27 -31.17 -12.86
N ALA A 316 5.37 -31.93 -12.89
CA ALA A 316 5.51 -33.03 -13.82
C ALA A 316 4.56 -34.17 -13.42
N GLN A 317 3.51 -34.41 -14.22
CA GLN A 317 2.75 -35.65 -14.09
C GLN A 317 3.62 -36.81 -14.56
N MET A 318 4.17 -37.57 -13.62
CA MET A 318 4.77 -38.86 -13.95
C MET A 318 3.66 -39.83 -14.32
N THR A 319 3.41 -40.01 -15.62
CA THR A 319 2.64 -41.15 -16.10
C THR A 319 3.38 -42.43 -15.71
N PRO A 320 2.72 -43.43 -15.08
CA PRO A 320 3.36 -44.71 -14.80
C PRO A 320 3.80 -45.32 -16.13
N ARG A 321 5.07 -45.72 -16.22
CA ARG A 321 5.50 -46.59 -17.33
C ARG A 321 4.80 -47.93 -17.13
N GLY A 322 4.01 -48.33 -18.13
CA GLY A 322 3.39 -49.65 -18.19
C GLY A 322 4.41 -50.77 -18.25
#